data_AF-A0A6J2THK9-F1
#
_entry.id   AF-A0A6J2THK9-F1
#
_cell.length_a   1.000
_cell.length_b   1.000
_cell.length_c   1.000
_cell.angle_alpha   90.00
_cell.angle_beta   90.00
_cell.angle_gamma   90.00
#
_symmetry.space_group_name_H-M   'P 1'
#
loop_
_entity.id
_entity.type
_entity.pdbx_description
1 polymer ?
#
loop_
_entity_poly.entity_id
_entity_poly.type
_entity_poly.pdbx_seq_one_letter_code
_entity_poly.pdbx_strand_id
1 'polypeptide(L)'
;MPDVQFFAVLPQQNRQVSKIRLHGTLDPNAEQFSVNFVNDRTCIAQQNIAYHFKEIVSTYPQVLIEDYKENGEWQDYQEKELSAFDGRSELASINHKKHKNQTQSFNADDAPPFSSTATAFALEFSLNYETNQIHAYNIQDDGVNILSSYDVQVPLQHIQALQVWGNVDKVTELTLLYE
;
A
#
# COMPACT_ATOMS: atom_id res chain seq x y z
N MET A 1 -15.60 -7.01 -13.98
CA MET A 1 -15.13 -7.11 -12.57
C MET A 1 -13.68 -6.70 -12.57
N PRO A 2 -13.15 -6.04 -11.54
CA PRO A 2 -11.70 -5.96 -11.35
C PRO A 2 -11.13 -7.39 -11.42
N ASP A 3 -10.07 -7.58 -12.20
CA ASP A 3 -9.39 -8.87 -12.26
C ASP A 3 -8.64 -9.09 -10.94
N VAL A 4 -9.24 -9.94 -10.10
CA VAL A 4 -8.62 -10.40 -8.85
C VAL A 4 -7.52 -11.38 -9.22
N GLN A 5 -6.26 -10.95 -9.11
CA GLN A 5 -5.09 -11.77 -9.44
C GLN A 5 -4.72 -12.73 -8.30
N PHE A 6 -5.01 -12.33 -7.07
CA PHE A 6 -4.77 -13.16 -5.89
C PHE A 6 -5.88 -12.97 -4.86
N PHE A 7 -6.23 -14.06 -4.18
CA PHE A 7 -7.22 -14.08 -3.12
C PHE A 7 -6.78 -15.03 -2.00
N ALA A 8 -6.79 -14.52 -0.76
CA ALA A 8 -6.51 -15.31 0.42
C ALA A 8 -7.54 -15.04 1.51
N VAL A 9 -8.21 -16.09 1.98
CA VAL A 9 -9.04 -16.02 3.19
C VAL A 9 -8.12 -15.96 4.40
N LEU A 10 -8.30 -14.94 5.23
CA LEU A 10 -7.53 -14.80 6.46
C LEU A 10 -8.05 -15.79 7.52
N PRO A 11 -7.15 -16.45 8.25
CA PRO A 11 -7.52 -17.42 9.27
C PRO A 11 -8.21 -16.73 10.44
N GLN A 12 -9.37 -17.27 10.85
CA GLN A 12 -10.10 -16.84 12.04
C GLN A 12 -9.71 -17.70 13.24
N GLN A 13 -8.43 -17.64 13.63
CA GLN A 13 -7.98 -18.29 14.85
C GLN A 13 -8.23 -17.39 16.07
N ASN A 14 -8.08 -17.95 17.27
CA ASN A 14 -8.15 -17.20 18.54
C ASN A 14 -7.07 -16.11 18.67
N ARG A 15 -6.12 -16.05 17.73
CA ARG A 15 -5.07 -15.03 17.65
C ARG A 15 -5.30 -14.20 16.40
N GLN A 16 -5.32 -12.88 16.59
CA GLN A 16 -5.44 -11.93 15.52
C GLN A 16 -4.12 -11.82 14.75
N VAL A 17 -4.21 -11.72 13.43
CA VAL A 17 -3.04 -11.42 12.58
C VAL A 17 -2.63 -9.98 12.86
N SER A 18 -1.41 -9.78 13.34
CA SER A 18 -0.86 -8.44 13.63
C SER A 18 -0.15 -7.85 12.42
N LYS A 19 0.45 -8.68 11.57
CA LYS A 19 1.10 -8.23 10.34
C LYS A 19 0.85 -9.16 9.17
N ILE A 20 0.78 -8.58 7.98
CA ILE A 20 0.68 -9.29 6.70
C ILE A 20 1.79 -8.80 5.79
N ARG A 21 2.61 -9.71 5.29
CA ARG A 21 3.62 -9.43 4.27
C ARG A 21 3.23 -10.02 2.94
N LEU A 22 3.48 -9.28 1.87
CA LEU A 22 3.13 -9.65 0.52
C LEU A 22 4.29 -9.32 -0.42
N HIS A 23 4.81 -10.33 -1.11
CA HIS A 23 5.77 -10.15 -2.20
C HIS A 23 5.16 -10.60 -3.52
N GLY A 24 5.47 -9.90 -4.60
CA GLY A 24 5.02 -10.28 -5.93
C GLY A 24 5.70 -9.52 -7.06
N THR A 25 5.34 -9.87 -8.28
CA THR A 25 5.81 -9.24 -9.52
C THR A 25 4.68 -8.56 -10.26
N LEU A 26 5.02 -7.48 -10.96
CA LEU A 26 4.13 -6.69 -11.79
C LEU A 26 4.29 -7.08 -13.25
N ASP A 27 3.23 -6.87 -14.04
CA ASP A 27 3.32 -7.02 -15.49
C ASP A 27 4.37 -6.04 -16.06
N PRO A 28 5.03 -6.37 -17.20
CA PRO A 28 6.04 -5.50 -17.81
C PRO A 28 5.57 -4.07 -18.14
N ASN A 29 4.27 -3.88 -18.33
CA ASN A 29 3.63 -2.58 -18.62
C ASN A 29 2.62 -2.21 -17.52
N ALA A 30 2.88 -2.60 -16.27
CA ALA A 30 1.98 -2.32 -15.18
C ALA A 30 1.74 -0.82 -15.03
N GLU A 31 0.46 -0.44 -14.93
CA GLU A 31 0.05 0.93 -14.66
C GLU A 31 -0.29 1.10 -13.18
N GLN A 32 -0.93 0.09 -12.61
CA GLN A 32 -1.39 0.11 -11.23
C GLN A 32 -1.60 -1.29 -10.67
N PHE A 33 -1.54 -1.40 -9.35
CA PHE A 33 -2.03 -2.57 -8.62
C PHE A 33 -2.69 -2.12 -7.31
N SER A 34 -3.46 -3.00 -6.68
CA SER A 34 -3.99 -2.74 -5.36
C SER A 34 -4.05 -3.96 -4.46
N VAL A 35 -3.93 -3.72 -3.16
CA VAL A 35 -4.15 -4.68 -2.07
C VAL A 35 -5.41 -4.26 -1.32
N ASN A 36 -6.37 -5.17 -1.23
CA ASN A 36 -7.72 -4.90 -0.74
C ASN A 36 -8.01 -5.82 0.43
N PHE A 37 -8.35 -5.23 1.58
CA PHE A 37 -8.80 -5.94 2.75
C PHE A 37 -10.33 -5.93 2.77
N VAL A 38 -10.94 -7.11 2.75
CA VAL A 38 -12.39 -7.25 2.53
C VAL A 38 -13.04 -8.01 3.68
N ASN A 39 -14.32 -7.71 3.92
CA ASN A 39 -15.12 -8.32 4.99
C ASN A 39 -15.91 -9.55 4.53
N ASP A 40 -15.64 -10.01 3.30
CA ASP A 40 -16.29 -11.16 2.69
C ASP A 40 -15.23 -12.24 2.37
N ARG A 41 -15.60 -13.50 2.59
CA ARG A 41 -14.81 -14.68 2.26
C ARG A 41 -15.03 -15.18 0.83
N THR A 42 -15.89 -14.51 0.08
CA THR A 42 -16.12 -14.78 -1.33
C THR A 42 -15.41 -13.74 -2.20
N CYS A 43 -14.96 -14.16 -3.36
CA CYS A 43 -14.36 -13.27 -4.37
C CYS A 43 -15.41 -12.59 -5.27
N ILE A 44 -16.71 -12.77 -5.00
CA ILE A 44 -17.77 -12.64 -6.02
C ILE A 44 -18.56 -11.32 -5.90
N ALA A 45 -18.45 -10.58 -4.79
CA ALA A 45 -19.17 -9.31 -4.60
C ALA A 45 -18.33 -8.27 -3.85
N GLN A 46 -17.62 -7.42 -4.60
CA GLN A 46 -16.75 -6.36 -4.05
C GLN A 46 -17.55 -5.09 -3.75
N GLN A 47 -18.64 -5.26 -2.99
CA GLN A 47 -19.47 -4.15 -2.52
C GLN A 47 -18.82 -3.47 -1.32
N ASN A 48 -18.06 -4.23 -0.53
CA ASN A 48 -17.45 -3.77 0.70
C ASN A 48 -15.95 -4.10 0.73
N ILE A 49 -15.13 -3.06 0.82
CA ILE A 49 -13.67 -3.13 0.99
C ILE A 49 -13.37 -2.26 2.20
N ALA A 50 -12.83 -2.85 3.26
CA ALA A 50 -12.53 -2.13 4.50
C ALA A 50 -11.33 -1.18 4.33
N TYR A 51 -10.36 -1.60 3.52
CA TYR A 51 -9.18 -0.81 3.20
C TYR A 51 -8.66 -1.20 1.82
N HIS A 52 -8.48 -0.22 0.96
CA HIS A 52 -7.92 -0.34 -0.38
C HIS A 52 -6.63 0.45 -0.45
N PHE A 53 -5.52 -0.27 -0.61
CA PHE A 53 -4.20 0.30 -0.89
C PHE A 53 -3.96 0.18 -2.38
N LYS A 54 -3.82 1.29 -3.11
CA LYS A 54 -3.60 1.30 -4.55
C LYS A 54 -2.37 2.10 -4.93
N GLU A 55 -1.48 1.50 -5.69
CA GLU A 55 -0.30 2.18 -6.20
C GLU A 55 -0.42 2.40 -7.71
N ILE A 56 -0.21 3.64 -8.16
CA ILE A 56 0.00 4.01 -9.56
C ILE A 56 1.51 3.96 -9.82
N VAL A 57 1.94 2.94 -10.54
CA VAL A 57 3.36 2.61 -10.73
C VAL A 57 3.93 3.13 -12.04
N SER A 58 3.07 3.54 -12.99
CA SER A 58 3.47 4.10 -14.29
C SER A 58 3.88 5.57 -14.25
N THR A 59 3.75 6.25 -13.11
CA THR A 59 4.09 7.67 -12.93
C THR A 59 5.36 7.84 -12.09
N TYR A 60 6.01 9.00 -12.26
CA TYR A 60 7.09 9.44 -11.38
C TYR A 60 6.81 10.86 -10.87
N PRO A 61 6.68 11.08 -9.55
CA PRO A 61 6.67 10.06 -8.49
C PRO A 61 5.52 9.06 -8.64
N GLN A 62 5.67 7.89 -8.02
CA GLN A 62 4.56 6.93 -7.92
C GLN A 62 3.48 7.53 -7.00
N VAL A 63 2.23 7.11 -7.16
CA VAL A 63 1.12 7.65 -6.36
C VAL A 63 0.47 6.53 -5.58
N LEU A 64 0.35 6.72 -4.27
CA LEU A 64 -0.45 5.88 -3.39
C LEU A 64 -1.83 6.51 -3.20
N ILE A 65 -2.87 5.73 -3.44
CA ILE A 65 -4.26 6.04 -3.14
C ILE A 65 -4.74 5.07 -2.06
N GLU A 66 -5.33 5.62 -1.02
CA GLU A 66 -5.95 4.86 0.07
C GLU A 66 -7.39 5.32 0.24
N ASP A 67 -8.31 4.36 0.22
CA ASP A 67 -9.73 4.61 0.42
C ASP A 67 -10.44 3.33 0.91
N TYR A 68 -11.76 3.38 1.03
CA TYR A 68 -12.57 2.20 1.31
C TYR A 68 -13.83 2.20 0.45
N LYS A 69 -14.51 1.05 0.42
CA LYS A 69 -15.74 0.87 -0.34
C LYS A 69 -16.83 0.35 0.56
N GLU A 70 -17.99 0.97 0.55
CA GLU A 70 -19.16 0.53 1.30
C GLU A 70 -20.40 0.58 0.40
N ASN A 71 -21.15 -0.53 0.36
CA ASN A 71 -22.35 -0.70 -0.47
C ASN A 71 -22.15 -0.33 -1.95
N GLY A 72 -20.96 -0.58 -2.49
CA GLY A 72 -20.65 -0.32 -3.89
C GLY A 72 -20.01 1.04 -4.15
N GLU A 73 -19.98 1.94 -3.17
CA GLU A 73 -19.50 3.32 -3.31
C GLU A 73 -18.15 3.51 -2.62
N TRP A 74 -17.23 4.19 -3.31
CA TRP A 74 -15.92 4.55 -2.77
C TRP A 74 -16.02 5.78 -1.85
N GLN A 75 -15.27 5.77 -0.76
CA GLN A 75 -15.34 6.75 0.32
C GLN A 75 -13.94 7.06 0.84
N ASP A 76 -13.76 8.26 1.39
CA ASP A 76 -12.51 8.71 2.05
C ASP A 76 -11.27 8.59 1.16
N TYR A 77 -11.33 9.19 -0.03
CA TYR A 77 -10.21 9.25 -0.97
C TYR A 77 -9.02 10.03 -0.38
N GLN A 78 -7.90 9.33 -0.20
CA GLN A 78 -6.63 9.92 0.19
C GLN A 78 -5.58 9.60 -0.87
N GLU A 79 -4.81 10.61 -1.30
CA GLU A 79 -3.77 10.48 -2.30
C GLU A 79 -2.45 11.05 -1.77
N LYS A 80 -1.36 10.33 -2.05
CA LYS A 80 -0.01 10.73 -1.66
C LYS A 80 1.00 10.36 -2.74
N GLU A 81 1.91 11.29 -3.04
CA GLU A 81 3.10 10.98 -3.84
C GLU A 81 4.09 10.15 -3.02
N LEU A 82 4.47 8.99 -3.55
CA LEU A 82 5.61 8.21 -3.11
C LEU A 82 6.83 8.78 -3.83
N SER A 83 7.59 9.65 -3.15
CA SER A 83 8.91 10.01 -3.65
C SER A 83 9.76 8.75 -3.77
N ALA A 84 10.61 8.69 -4.80
CA ALA A 84 11.66 7.67 -4.87
C ALA A 84 12.60 7.88 -3.68
N PHE A 85 12.25 7.26 -2.55
CA PHE A 85 13.05 7.26 -1.34
C PHE A 85 14.25 6.34 -1.59
N ASP A 86 15.27 6.91 -2.24
CA ASP A 86 16.67 6.66 -1.90
C ASP A 86 16.80 6.96 -0.40
N GLY A 87 17.08 5.93 0.39
CA GLY A 87 16.95 5.95 1.84
C GLY A 87 17.65 7.12 2.53
N ARG A 88 16.85 8.07 3.04
CA ARG A 88 17.11 8.87 4.26
C ARG A 88 15.92 9.80 4.58
N SER A 89 15.13 9.38 5.57
CA SER A 89 14.24 10.17 6.45
C SER A 89 13.69 11.51 5.97
N GLU A 90 12.36 11.67 6.06
CA GLU A 90 11.79 12.93 6.54
C GLU A 90 10.67 12.74 7.59
N LEU A 91 11.07 12.20 8.74
CA LEU A 91 10.54 12.66 10.04
C LEU A 91 11.17 14.03 10.34
N ALA A 92 10.90 15.06 9.52
CA ALA A 92 11.40 16.42 9.77
C ALA A 92 10.39 17.55 9.46
N SER A 93 9.11 17.26 9.26
CA SER A 93 8.09 18.30 9.02
C SER A 93 7.16 18.55 10.22
N ILE A 94 7.56 18.17 11.44
CA ILE A 94 6.90 18.62 12.68
C ILE A 94 7.98 19.11 13.64
N ASN A 95 8.62 20.24 13.31
CA ASN A 95 8.86 21.38 14.23
C ASN A 95 9.84 22.41 13.65
N HIS A 96 9.40 23.67 13.77
CA HIS A 96 10.19 24.92 13.81
C HIS A 96 10.33 25.80 12.56
N LYS A 97 9.67 26.95 12.69
CA LYS A 97 9.83 28.23 12.01
C LYS A 97 11.30 28.65 11.80
N LYS A 98 11.51 29.30 10.64
CA LYS A 98 12.54 30.31 10.29
C LYS A 98 14.01 29.82 10.23
N HIS A 99 14.58 29.72 9.03
CA HIS A 99 15.50 30.72 8.46
C HIS A 99 16.06 30.31 7.06
N LYS A 100 15.89 31.23 6.09
CA LYS A 100 16.72 31.57 4.91
C LYS A 100 17.53 30.50 4.14
N ASN A 101 17.17 30.39 2.85
CA ASN A 101 18.00 30.33 1.63
C ASN A 101 19.25 29.45 1.61
N GLN A 102 19.14 28.31 0.91
CA GLN A 102 20.16 27.86 -0.05
C GLN A 102 19.48 27.02 -1.13
N THR A 103 19.21 27.66 -2.28
CA THR A 103 18.75 26.98 -3.50
C THR A 103 19.97 26.34 -4.15
N GLN A 104 20.13 25.01 -4.03
CA GLN A 104 20.99 24.28 -4.95
C GLN A 104 20.18 24.03 -6.22
N SER A 105 20.54 24.74 -7.28
CA SER A 105 20.03 24.52 -8.63
C SER A 105 20.56 23.18 -9.14
N PHE A 106 19.72 22.16 -9.22
CA PHE A 106 20.00 20.98 -10.04
C PHE A 106 19.73 21.37 -11.50
N ASN A 107 20.75 21.26 -12.35
CA ASN A 107 20.61 21.45 -13.79
C ASN A 107 19.67 20.35 -14.34
N ALA A 108 18.64 20.75 -15.08
CA ALA A 108 17.58 19.87 -15.57
C ALA A 108 17.99 18.98 -16.77
N ASP A 109 19.24 19.02 -17.21
CA ASP A 109 19.69 18.41 -18.48
C ASP A 109 20.52 17.12 -18.32
N ASP A 110 20.83 16.69 -17.10
CA ASP A 110 21.56 15.43 -16.82
C ASP A 110 20.70 14.38 -16.09
N ALA A 111 19.40 14.59 -16.01
CA ALA A 111 18.49 13.58 -15.48
C ALA A 111 18.40 12.42 -16.49
N PRO A 112 18.83 11.19 -16.15
CA PRO A 112 18.63 10.05 -17.03
C PRO A 112 17.13 9.92 -17.34
N PRO A 113 16.72 9.44 -18.52
CA PRO A 113 15.31 9.19 -18.80
C PRO A 113 14.79 8.19 -17.77
N PHE A 114 14.01 8.67 -16.81
CA PHE A 114 13.54 7.88 -15.68
C PHE A 114 12.49 6.89 -16.16
N SER A 115 12.90 5.64 -16.34
CA SER A 115 12.03 4.49 -16.53
C SER A 115 11.98 3.72 -15.20
N SER A 116 11.24 4.19 -14.21
CA SER A 116 10.95 3.36 -13.03
C SER A 116 9.85 2.35 -13.36
N THR A 117 10.20 1.32 -14.12
CA THR A 117 9.35 0.13 -14.28
C THR A 117 9.54 -0.74 -13.05
N ALA A 118 8.89 -0.41 -11.93
CA ALA A 118 8.85 -1.31 -10.79
C ALA A 118 8.32 -2.67 -11.31
N THR A 119 9.14 -3.70 -11.26
CA THR A 119 8.79 -5.05 -11.74
C THR A 119 8.34 -5.96 -10.59
N ALA A 120 8.46 -5.48 -9.36
CA ALA A 120 8.12 -6.20 -8.14
C ALA A 120 7.62 -5.24 -7.07
N PHE A 121 6.83 -5.78 -6.15
CA PHE A 121 6.40 -5.10 -4.93
C PHE A 121 6.71 -5.99 -3.73
N ALA A 122 7.06 -5.34 -2.62
CA ALA A 122 7.28 -5.99 -1.35
C ALA A 122 6.67 -5.13 -0.24
N LEU A 123 5.55 -5.57 0.33
CA LEU A 123 4.74 -4.78 1.25
C LEU A 123 4.55 -5.47 2.60
N GLU A 124 4.58 -4.71 3.68
CA GLU A 124 4.11 -5.12 5.01
C GLU A 124 2.92 -4.24 5.42
N PHE A 125 1.87 -4.85 5.94
CA PHE A 125 0.74 -4.18 6.56
C PHE A 125 0.72 -4.56 8.04
N SER A 126 0.79 -3.58 8.93
CA SER A 126 0.62 -3.77 10.37
C SER A 126 -0.79 -3.36 10.77
N LEU A 127 -1.52 -4.26 11.42
CA LEU A 127 -2.92 -4.09 11.82
C LEU A 127 -2.97 -3.75 13.31
N ASN A 128 -3.34 -2.51 13.64
CA ASN A 128 -3.50 -2.07 15.04
C ASN A 128 -4.97 -2.14 15.45
N TYR A 129 -5.35 -3.19 16.15
CA TYR A 129 -6.74 -3.41 16.60
C TYR A 129 -7.19 -2.47 17.73
N GLU A 130 -6.25 -1.83 18.45
CA GLU A 130 -6.58 -0.86 19.50
C GLU A 130 -6.97 0.50 18.90
N THR A 131 -6.24 0.96 17.89
CA THR A 131 -6.51 2.24 17.22
C THR A 131 -7.34 2.12 15.94
N ASN A 132 -7.61 0.89 15.49
CA ASN A 132 -8.27 0.57 14.22
C ASN A 132 -7.53 1.14 12.99
N GLN A 133 -6.19 1.14 13.04
CA GLN A 133 -5.33 1.67 11.99
C GLN A 133 -4.60 0.56 11.24
N ILE A 134 -4.36 0.79 9.95
CA ILE A 134 -3.40 0.02 9.16
C ILE A 134 -2.21 0.90 8.82
N HIS A 135 -1.01 0.40 9.09
CA HIS A 135 0.24 1.00 8.63
C HIS A 135 0.78 0.18 7.46
N ALA A 136 1.03 0.81 6.32
CA ALA A 136 1.63 0.18 5.17
C ALA A 136 3.12 0.54 5.07
N TYR A 137 3.94 -0.44 4.74
CA TYR A 137 5.38 -0.31 4.60
C TYR A 137 5.86 -0.95 3.30
N ASN A 138 6.91 -0.40 2.72
CA ASN A 138 7.71 -1.07 1.71
C ASN A 138 8.82 -1.88 2.41
N ILE A 139 8.99 -3.14 2.02
CA ILE A 139 10.03 -4.03 2.54
C ILE A 139 11.27 -3.89 1.66
N GLN A 140 12.41 -3.62 2.29
CA GLN A 140 13.72 -3.50 1.65
C GLN A 140 14.72 -4.45 2.33
N ASP A 141 15.88 -4.65 1.70
CA ASP A 141 16.92 -5.56 2.21
C ASP A 141 17.42 -5.14 3.61
N ASP A 142 17.37 -3.85 3.94
CA ASP A 142 17.85 -3.28 5.20
C ASP A 142 16.74 -2.99 6.23
N GLY A 143 15.46 -3.25 5.90
CA GLY A 143 14.35 -3.03 6.82
C GLY A 143 13.01 -2.72 6.16
N VAL A 144 12.19 -1.93 6.84
CA VAL A 144 10.87 -1.51 6.36
C VAL A 144 10.78 0.02 6.37
N ASN A 145 10.25 0.60 5.29
CA ASN A 145 10.02 2.03 5.15
C ASN A 145 8.52 2.32 5.21
N ILE A 146 8.12 3.24 6.09
CA ILE A 146 6.70 3.63 6.23
C ILE A 146 6.24 4.31 4.94
N LEU A 147 5.17 3.79 4.35
CA LEU A 147 4.47 4.40 3.22
C LEU A 147 3.33 5.28 3.73
N SER A 148 2.48 4.73 4.60
CA SER A 148 1.26 5.38 5.07
C SER A 148 0.77 4.86 6.42
N SER A 149 -0.21 5.59 6.96
CA SER A 149 -1.02 5.23 8.12
C SER A 149 -2.46 5.62 7.80
N TYR A 150 -3.38 4.66 7.85
CA TYR A 150 -4.77 4.85 7.46
C TYR A 150 -5.72 4.48 8.60
N ASP A 151 -6.66 5.38 8.91
CA ASP A 151 -7.73 5.17 9.88
C ASP A 151 -8.87 4.36 9.23
N VAL A 152 -8.93 3.05 9.52
CA VAL A 152 -9.93 2.18 8.91
C VAL A 152 -11.31 2.52 9.48
N GLN A 153 -12.29 2.74 8.61
CA GLN A 153 -13.66 3.09 9.05
C GLN A 153 -14.47 1.88 9.49
N VAL A 154 -14.09 0.69 9.03
CA VAL A 154 -14.67 -0.58 9.45
C VAL A 154 -13.78 -1.26 10.50
N PRO A 155 -14.33 -1.90 11.55
CA PRO A 155 -13.50 -2.63 12.51
C PRO A 155 -12.59 -3.66 11.84
N LEU A 156 -11.29 -3.64 12.14
CA LEU A 156 -10.30 -4.58 11.61
C LEU A 156 -10.68 -6.05 11.86
N GLN A 157 -11.41 -6.31 12.95
CA GLN A 157 -11.94 -7.63 13.30
C GLN A 157 -12.91 -8.20 12.27
N HIS A 158 -13.50 -7.34 11.43
CA HIS A 158 -14.42 -7.75 10.38
C HIS A 158 -13.71 -8.12 9.07
N ILE A 159 -12.41 -7.83 8.93
CA ILE A 159 -11.65 -8.24 7.76
C ILE A 159 -11.54 -9.77 7.75
N GLN A 160 -11.92 -10.38 6.64
CA GLN A 160 -11.95 -11.84 6.49
C GLN A 160 -11.07 -12.36 5.36
N ALA A 161 -10.67 -11.51 4.42
CA ALA A 161 -9.82 -11.89 3.32
C ALA A 161 -9.00 -10.71 2.80
N LEU A 162 -7.96 -11.05 2.05
CA LEU A 162 -7.12 -10.14 1.29
C LEU A 162 -7.23 -10.48 -0.21
N GLN A 163 -7.32 -9.44 -1.04
CA GLN A 163 -7.31 -9.56 -2.49
C GLN A 163 -6.23 -8.66 -3.10
N VAL A 164 -5.59 -9.12 -4.17
CA VAL A 164 -4.67 -8.31 -4.97
C VAL A 164 -5.22 -8.16 -6.37
N TRP A 165 -5.33 -6.92 -6.85
CA TRP A 165 -5.95 -6.57 -8.14
C TRP A 165 -4.96 -5.79 -9.01
N GLY A 166 -5.29 -5.68 -10.30
CA GLY A 166 -4.57 -4.84 -11.26
C GLY A 166 -3.51 -5.59 -12.05
N ASN A 167 -2.46 -4.87 -12.46
CA ASN A 167 -1.41 -5.36 -13.35
C ASN A 167 -0.34 -6.17 -12.59
N VAL A 168 -0.77 -7.25 -11.94
CA VAL A 168 0.08 -8.15 -11.17
C VAL A 168 0.27 -9.44 -11.95
N ASP A 169 1.53 -9.79 -12.20
CA ASP A 169 1.91 -11.07 -12.83
C ASP A 169 1.68 -12.23 -11.84
N LYS A 170 2.20 -12.10 -10.62
CA LYS A 170 1.95 -13.07 -9.54
C LYS A 170 2.25 -12.52 -8.16
N VAL A 171 1.56 -13.06 -7.17
CA VAL A 171 1.98 -13.01 -5.76
C VAL A 171 2.88 -14.21 -5.49
N THR A 172 4.11 -13.96 -5.06
CA THR A 172 5.10 -15.01 -4.78
C THR A 172 5.11 -15.44 -3.32
N GLU A 173 4.73 -14.55 -2.41
CA GLU A 173 4.72 -14.82 -0.98
C GLU A 173 3.56 -14.08 -0.29
N LEU A 174 2.87 -14.78 0.61
CA LEU A 174 1.97 -14.20 1.60
C LEU A 174 2.38 -14.75 2.97
N THR A 175 2.81 -13.88 3.87
CA THR A 175 3.21 -14.26 5.23
C THR A 175 2.32 -13.57 6.24
N LEU A 176 1.73 -14.36 7.14
CA LEU A 176 0.89 -13.88 8.24
C LEU A 176 1.67 -14.01 9.55
N LEU A 177 1.80 -12.90 10.28
CA LEU A 177 2.40 -12.88 11.60
C LEU A 177 1.31 -12.65 12.65
N TYR A 178 1.47 -13.33 13.78
CA TYR A 178 0.57 -13.29 14.93
C TYR A 178 1.36 -12.87 16.16
N GLU A 179 0.68 -12.27 17.12
CA GLU A 179 1.22 -12.06 18.47
C GLU A 179 1.03 -13.30 19.38
#